data_AF-A0A653YSK2-F1
#
_entry.id   AF-A0A653YSK2-F1
#
_cell.length_a   1.000
_cell.length_b   1.000
_cell.length_c   1.000
_cell.angle_alpha   90.00
_cell.angle_beta   90.00
_cell.angle_gamma   90.00
#
_symmetry.space_group_name_H-M   'P 1'
#
loop_
_entity.id
_entity.type
_entity.pdbx_description
1 polymer ?
#
loop_
_entity_poly.entity_id
_entity_poly.type
_entity_poly.pdbx_seq_one_letter_code
_entity_poly.pdbx_strand_id
1 'polypeptide(L)' 'MKPETTLEYMCPYCGAFNDFSEHTIRDMYQEQVETCGCCKKNLSLIAANGVEGRINLIISELETEFHSK' A
#
# COMPACT_ATOMS: atom_id res chain seq x y z
N MET A 1 21.17 -11.49 -2.38
CA MET A 1 20.15 -10.59 -1.80
C MET A 1 19.09 -10.40 -2.86
N LYS A 2 17.81 -10.60 -2.52
CA LYS A 2 16.72 -10.20 -3.42
C LYS A 2 16.61 -8.68 -3.33
N PRO A 3 16.44 -7.95 -4.44
CA PRO A 3 16.25 -6.51 -4.38
C PRO A 3 14.92 -6.24 -3.68
N GLU A 4 14.98 -5.64 -2.49
CA GLU A 4 13.83 -4.98 -1.90
C GLU A 4 13.59 -3.71 -2.71
N THR A 5 12.40 -3.58 -3.29
CA THR A 5 12.03 -2.36 -4.00
C THR A 5 11.19 -1.52 -3.04
N THR A 6 11.68 -0.34 -2.69
CA THR A 6 10.89 0.65 -1.95
C THR A 6 10.04 1.45 -2.94
N LEU A 7 8.74 1.50 -2.69
CA LEU A 7 7.77 2.29 -3.46
C LEU A 7 7.27 3.46 -2.61
N GLU A 8 6.89 4.56 -3.25
CA GLU A 8 6.28 5.71 -2.58
C GLU A 8 4.80 5.81 -2.94
N TYR A 9 3.97 6.20 -1.98
CA TYR A 9 2.55 6.45 -2.20
C TYR A 9 2.04 7.65 -1.40
N MET A 10 0.97 8.25 -1.92
CA MET A 10 0.25 9.33 -1.23
C MET A 10 -0.93 8.75 -0.46
N CYS A 11 -1.04 9.10 0.83
CA CYS A 11 -2.19 8.72 1.64
C CYS A 11 -3.47 9.40 1.11
N PRO A 12 -4.53 8.64 0.78
CA PRO A 12 -5.78 9.21 0.26
C PRO A 12 -6.51 10.10 1.27
N TYR A 13 -6.28 9.91 2.58
CA TYR A 13 -6.94 10.69 3.63
C TYR A 13 -6.31 12.05 3.92
N CYS A 14 -4.99 12.15 3.89
CA CYS A 14 -4.29 13.35 4.37
C CYS A 14 -3.28 13.92 3.37
N GLY A 15 -3.05 13.26 2.23
CA GLY A 15 -2.12 13.71 1.21
C GLY A 15 -0.63 13.56 1.56
N ALA A 16 -0.29 13.01 2.74
CA ALA A 16 1.10 12.76 3.10
C ALA A 16 1.70 11.63 2.26
N PHE A 17 2.96 11.79 1.83
CA PHE A 17 3.72 10.73 1.20
C PHE A 17 4.25 9.75 2.25
N ASN A 18 4.20 8.46 1.93
CA ASN A 18 4.69 7.35 2.75
C ASN A 18 5.49 6.40 1.86
N ASP A 19 6.38 5.62 2.46
CA ASP A 19 7.08 4.53 1.80
C ASP A 19 6.39 3.18 2.06
N PHE A 20 6.55 2.27 1.11
CA PHE A 20 6.10 0.89 1.16
C PHE A 20 7.26 0.00 0.73
N SER A 21 7.76 -0.80 1.68
CA SER A 21 8.85 -1.74 1.43
C SER A 21 8.26 -3.12 1.16
N GLU A 22 8.38 -3.58 -0.09
CA GLU A 22 7.78 -4.85 -0.52
C GLU A 22 8.88 -5.87 -0.87
N HIS A 23 8.62 -7.16 -0.60
CA HIS A 23 9.29 -8.22 -1.34
C HIS A 23 8.59 -8.39 -2.69
N THR A 24 8.88 -7.46 -3.59
CA THR A 24 8.27 -7.11 -4.88
C THR A 24 7.81 -8.23 -5.83
N ILE A 25 8.21 -9.49 -5.62
CA ILE A 25 7.79 -10.64 -6.45
C ILE A 25 6.84 -11.58 -5.69
N ARG A 26 6.93 -11.63 -4.35
CA ARG A 26 6.17 -12.57 -3.53
C ARG A 26 4.80 -12.03 -3.14
N ASP A 27 4.72 -10.72 -2.96
CA ASP A 27 3.59 -10.08 -2.30
C ASP A 27 2.69 -9.34 -3.30
N MET A 28 3.03 -9.38 -4.60
CA MET A 28 2.17 -8.85 -5.66
C MET A 28 0.78 -9.47 -5.61
N TYR A 29 -0.24 -8.64 -5.82
CA TYR A 29 -1.67 -8.99 -5.78
C TYR A 29 -2.15 -9.47 -4.41
N GLN A 30 -1.32 -9.39 -3.36
CA GLN A 30 -1.75 -9.60 -1.98
C GLN A 30 -2.04 -8.25 -1.33
N GLU A 31 -3.14 -8.20 -0.60
CA GLU A 31 -3.46 -7.05 0.25
C GLU A 31 -2.49 -6.99 1.43
N GLN A 32 -1.85 -5.84 1.60
CA GLN A 32 -1.06 -5.47 2.76
C GLN A 32 -1.76 -4.32 3.49
N VAL A 33 -1.74 -4.37 4.82
CA VAL A 33 -2.29 -3.28 5.64
C VAL A 33 -1.14 -2.43 6.16
N GLU A 34 -1.10 -1.18 5.71
CA GLU A 34 -0.12 -0.20 6.17
C GLU A 34 -0.78 0.92 6.97
N THR A 35 -0.06 1.46 7.94
CA THR A 35 -0.52 2.61 8.72
C THR A 35 0.15 3.88 8.20
N CYS A 36 -0.65 4.88 7.81
CA CYS A 36 -0.09 6.17 7.41
C CYS A 36 0.75 6.78 8.55
N GLY A 37 2.01 7.13 8.26
CA GLY A 37 2.92 7.74 9.22
C GLY A 37 2.43 9.08 9.77
N CYS A 38 1.63 9.82 9.00
CA CYS A 38 1.07 11.12 9.38
C CYS A 38 -0.27 11.00 10.13
N CYS A 39 -1.34 10.57 9.46
CA CYS A 39 -2.69 10.58 10.03
C CYS A 39 -3.06 9.31 10.81
N LYS A 40 -2.18 8.30 10.84
CA LYS A 40 -2.35 7.03 11.57
C LYS A 40 -3.54 6.18 11.14
N LYS A 41 -4.17 6.47 10.00
CA LYS A 41 -5.21 5.61 9.41
C LYS A 41 -4.57 4.39 8.74
N ASN A 42 -5.26 3.27 8.86
CA ASN A 42 -4.91 2.04 8.14
C ASN A 42 -5.36 2.16 6.68
N LEU A 43 -4.55 1.62 5.79
CA LEU A 43 -4.71 1.64 4.35
C LEU A 43 -4.49 0.22 3.82
N SER A 44 -5.26 -0.16 2.80
CA SER A 44 -5.01 -1.37 2.03
C SER A 44 -4.14 -1.00 0.83
N LEU A 45 -3.02 -1.72 0.69
CA LEU A 45 -2.05 -1.57 -0.37
C LEU A 45 -1.93 -2.88 -1.13
N ILE A 46 -2.05 -2.82 -2.45
CA ILE A 46 -1.85 -3.96 -3.34
C ILE A 46 -0.88 -3.53 -4.44
N ALA A 47 0.28 -4.16 -4.47
CA ALA A 47 1.19 -4.02 -5.60
C ALA A 47 0.72 -4.88 -6.78
N ALA A 48 0.82 -4.34 -7.98
CA ALA A 48 0.37 -4.99 -9.20
C ALA A 48 1.30 -4.65 -10.38
N ASN A 49 1.21 -5.43 -11.45
CA ASN A 49 1.91 -5.10 -12.68
C ASN A 49 1.33 -3.81 -13.28
N GLY A 50 2.22 -2.86 -13.58
CA GLY A 50 1.93 -1.64 -14.31
C GLY A 50 2.35 -1.72 -15.79
N VAL A 51 2.19 -0.60 -16.50
CA VAL A 51 2.58 -0.47 -17.91
C VAL A 51 4.11 -0.41 -18.02
N GLU A 52 4.66 -0.98 -19.10
CA GLU A 52 6.12 -1.02 -19.38
C GLU A 52 6.96 -1.73 -18.31
N GLY A 53 6.38 -2.72 -17.61
CA GLY A 53 7.10 -3.49 -16.59
C GLY A 53 7.36 -2.71 -15.29
N ARG A 54 6.71 -1.55 -15.12
CA ARG A 54 6.68 -0.85 -13.83
C ARG A 54 5.75 -1.56 -12.85
N ILE A 55 5.90 -1.24 -11.57
CA ILE A 55 4.94 -1.65 -10.53
C ILE A 55 3.91 -0.54 -10.38
N ASN A 56 2.65 -0.92 -10.28
CA ASN A 56 1.56 -0.05 -9.87
C ASN A 56 1.20 -0.37 -8.42
N LEU A 57 0.95 0.66 -7.62
CA LEU A 57 0.53 0.49 -6.23
C LEU A 57 -0.91 0.99 -6.10
N ILE A 58 -1.83 0.08 -5.83
CA ILE A 58 -3.24 0.39 -5.63
C ILE A 58 -3.42 0.64 -4.13
N ILE A 59 -3.89 1.83 -3.77
CA ILE A 59 -4.15 2.21 -2.38
C ILE A 59 -5.65 2.47 -2.21
N SER A 60 -6.24 1.83 -1.22
CA SER A 60 -7.62 2.06 -0.82
C SER A 60 -7.72 2.38 0.66
N GLU A 61 -8.81 3.07 0.97
CA GLU A 61 -9.30 3.28 2.32
C GLU A 61 -9.68 1.95 2.96
N LEU A 62 -9.08 1.61 4.10
CA LEU A 62 -9.52 0.45 4.88
C LEU A 62 -10.74 0.89 5.70
N GLU A 63 -11.95 0.69 5.15
CA GLU A 63 -13.17 0.87 5.93
C GLU A 63 -13.13 -0.15 7.07
N THR A 64 -12.99 0.31 8.31
CA THR A 64 -13.30 -0.53 9.46
C THR A 64 -14.79 -0.83 9.37
N GLU A 65 -15.15 -2.05 8.94
CA GLU A 65 -16.51 -2.54 9.08
C GLU A 65 -16.90 -2.38 10.56
N PHE A 66 -17.68 -1.35 10.87
CA PHE A 66 -18.32 -1.23 12.17
C PHE A 66 -19.39 -2.32 12.24
N HIS A 67 -18.99 -3.52 12.69
CA HIS A 67 -19.95 -4.51 13.18
C HIS A 67 -20.55 -3.97 14.47
N SER A 68 -21.64 -3.22 14.34
CA SER A 68 -22.50 -2.87 15.46
C SER A 68 -23.14 -4.17 15.96
N LYS A 69 -22.80 -4.58 17.17
CA LYS A 69 -23.60 -5.51 17.98
C LYS A 69 -24.01 -4.82 19.26
#